data_AF-A0A2N0W9S8-F1
#
_entry.id   AF-A0A2N0W9S8-F1
#
_cell.length_a   1.000
_cell.length_b   1.000
_cell.length_c   1.000
_cell.angle_alpha   90.00
_cell.angle_beta   90.00
_cell.angle_gamma   90.00
#
_symmetry.space_group_name_H-M   'P 1'
#
loop_
_entity.id
_entity.type
_entity.pdbx_description
1 polymer ?
#
loop_
_entity_poly.entity_id
_entity_poly.type
_entity_poly.pdbx_seq_one_letter_code
_entity_poly.pdbx_strand_id
1 'polypeptide(L)'
;MKHYKILTLLAVTFIVTVGLFVFFKPDQAGASTQNGSTQKSNSFSSSGQSTSNLPRKNLNISKQEFESAKKETVLFHEIQDNDLKNSEALPLSKSNKGMAIHYNQNIIETKNIGDLVKFQMLEYGLNRSGKIVEIEKVDDDILRWRGEFEQGIPERNYFTITQSQKDQYTIIQIYSDKGNYTAEIKNGQGIVQVMDQGVEDKELHVHDD
;
A
#
# COMPACT_ATOMS: atom_id res chain seq x y z
N MET A 1 50.94 18.23 -33.22
CA MET A 1 49.54 18.59 -33.55
C MET A 1 48.46 17.66 -32.93
N LYS A 2 48.72 16.92 -31.84
CA LYS A 2 47.70 16.05 -31.19
C LYS A 2 47.11 16.62 -29.89
N HIS A 3 47.81 17.53 -29.21
CA HIS A 3 47.37 18.09 -27.92
C HIS A 3 46.41 19.28 -28.03
N TYR A 4 46.43 20.03 -29.13
CA TYR A 4 45.53 21.18 -29.33
C TYR A 4 44.07 20.74 -29.48
N LYS A 5 43.83 19.58 -30.11
CA LYS A 5 42.48 19.00 -30.28
C LYS A 5 41.85 18.57 -28.95
N ILE A 6 42.67 18.09 -28.00
CA ILE A 6 42.22 17.71 -26.64
C ILE A 6 41.89 18.96 -25.83
N LEU A 7 42.72 20.00 -25.91
CA LEU A 7 42.48 21.29 -25.25
C LEU A 7 41.21 21.97 -25.75
N THR A 8 40.95 21.96 -27.07
CA THR A 8 39.69 22.47 -27.61
C THR A 8 38.48 21.64 -27.21
N LEU A 9 38.60 20.31 -27.11
CA LEU A 9 37.50 19.45 -26.67
C LEU A 9 37.14 19.73 -25.20
N LEU A 10 38.13 19.86 -24.33
CA LEU A 10 37.95 20.18 -22.91
C LEU A 10 37.30 21.57 -22.71
N ALA A 11 37.70 22.56 -23.50
CA ALA A 11 37.12 23.90 -23.45
C ALA A 11 35.63 23.92 -23.87
N VAL A 12 35.27 23.17 -24.92
CA VAL A 12 33.88 23.08 -25.38
C VAL A 12 32.99 22.38 -24.34
N THR A 13 33.46 21.28 -23.74
CA THR A 13 32.69 20.58 -22.70
C THR A 13 32.42 21.46 -21.48
N PHE A 14 33.38 22.31 -21.09
CA PHE A 14 33.22 23.22 -19.96
C PHE A 14 32.22 24.36 -20.24
N ILE A 15 32.16 24.87 -21.47
CA ILE A 15 31.16 25.89 -21.87
C ILE A 15 29.75 25.30 -21.88
N VAL A 16 29.59 24.04 -22.34
CA VAL A 16 28.29 23.37 -22.38
C VAL A 16 27.74 23.08 -20.98
N THR A 17 28.58 22.66 -20.02
CA THR A 17 28.14 22.42 -18.64
C THR A 17 27.77 23.70 -17.89
N VAL A 18 28.49 24.81 -18.11
CA VAL A 18 28.13 26.12 -17.52
C VAL A 18 26.83 26.65 -18.15
N GLY A 19 26.63 26.48 -19.46
CA GLY A 19 25.39 26.85 -20.14
C GLY A 19 24.16 26.10 -19.63
N LEU A 20 24.29 24.78 -19.38
CA LEU A 20 23.23 23.96 -18.79
C LEU A 20 22.88 24.37 -17.36
N PHE A 21 23.85 24.79 -16.55
CA PHE A 21 23.60 25.30 -15.19
C PHE A 21 22.94 26.69 -15.17
N VAL A 22 23.19 27.55 -16.16
CA VAL A 22 22.55 28.88 -16.25
C VAL A 22 21.10 28.76 -16.77
N PHE A 23 20.81 27.76 -17.61
CA PHE A 23 19.46 27.54 -18.15
C PHE A 23 18.55 26.74 -17.22
N PHE A 24 19.10 25.84 -16.38
CA PHE A 24 18.36 25.17 -15.31
C PHE A 24 18.55 25.91 -13.98
N LYS A 25 18.00 27.11 -13.85
CA LYS A 25 17.78 27.68 -12.53
C LYS A 25 16.57 27.00 -11.89
N PRO A 26 16.68 26.41 -10.69
CA PRO A 26 15.50 26.05 -9.92
C PRO A 26 14.76 27.33 -9.55
N ASP A 27 13.47 27.40 -9.86
CA ASP A 27 12.59 28.50 -9.45
C ASP A 27 12.62 28.60 -7.92
N GLN A 28 13.35 29.60 -7.41
CA GLN A 28 13.16 30.07 -6.05
C GLN A 28 11.92 30.95 -6.06
N ALA A 29 10.76 30.32 -5.89
CA ALA A 29 9.51 31.01 -5.60
C ALA A 29 9.62 31.71 -4.23
N GLY A 30 10.13 32.94 -4.26
CA GLY A 30 10.08 33.88 -3.15
C GLY A 30 8.66 34.38 -2.92
N ALA A 31 8.30 34.47 -1.64
CA ALA A 31 6.98 34.79 -1.13
C ALA A 31 6.34 36.06 -1.71
N SER A 32 5.05 35.97 -2.04
CA SER A 32 4.14 37.12 -2.10
C SER A 32 3.20 37.06 -0.90
N THR A 33 3.36 38.04 -0.01
CA THR A 33 2.46 38.32 1.10
C THR A 33 1.21 39.01 0.57
N GLN A 34 0.04 38.40 0.76
CA GLN A 34 -1.22 39.14 0.79
C GLN A 34 -2.08 38.67 1.97
N ASN A 35 -2.19 39.56 2.95
CA ASN A 35 -3.08 39.49 4.10
C ASN A 35 -4.54 39.69 3.62
N GLY A 36 -5.48 38.88 4.13
CA GLY A 36 -6.90 39.05 3.78
C GLY A 36 -7.87 37.98 4.29
N SER A 37 -7.97 37.84 5.61
CA SER A 37 -9.15 37.41 6.40
C SER A 37 -9.86 36.06 6.13
N THR A 38 -9.61 35.14 7.06
CA THR A 38 -10.60 34.40 7.90
C THR A 38 -11.45 33.29 7.27
N GLN A 39 -10.99 32.04 7.39
CA GLN A 39 -11.84 30.95 7.88
C GLN A 39 -11.04 29.78 8.51
N LYS A 40 -10.91 29.85 9.85
CA LYS A 40 -10.84 28.75 10.82
C LYS A 40 -10.06 27.48 10.43
N SER A 41 -8.73 27.53 10.50
CA SER A 41 -7.89 26.33 10.65
C SER A 41 -7.69 26.02 12.14
N ASN A 42 -8.16 24.87 12.61
CA ASN A 42 -7.80 24.36 13.92
C ASN A 42 -6.30 24.03 13.91
N SER A 43 -5.47 24.94 14.44
CA SER A 43 -4.08 24.67 14.73
C SER A 43 -4.01 23.72 15.91
N PHE A 44 -3.72 22.44 15.65
CA PHE A 44 -3.23 21.54 16.68
C PHE A 44 -1.81 21.96 17.04
N SER A 45 -1.67 22.46 18.27
CA SER A 45 -0.40 22.75 18.92
C SER A 45 0.42 21.47 19.02
N SER A 46 1.50 21.33 18.24
CA SER A 46 2.47 20.24 18.43
C SER A 46 3.47 20.63 19.52
N SER A 47 3.09 20.42 20.78
CA SER A 47 4.06 20.30 21.87
C SER A 47 4.92 19.06 21.62
N GLY A 48 6.24 19.25 21.63
CA GLY A 48 7.21 18.21 21.32
C GLY A 48 7.02 16.93 22.14
N GLN A 49 6.79 15.83 21.43
CA GLN A 49 6.91 14.49 21.96
C GLN A 49 7.30 13.61 20.77
N SER A 50 8.35 12.81 20.94
CA SER A 50 8.81 11.85 19.95
C SER A 50 7.73 10.77 19.76
N THR A 51 6.69 11.08 19.01
CA THR A 51 5.57 10.17 18.73
C THR A 51 5.90 9.40 17.46
N SER A 52 6.00 8.07 17.57
CA SER A 52 5.99 7.24 16.37
C SER A 52 4.72 7.56 15.59
N ASN A 53 4.85 8.02 14.34
CA ASN A 53 3.72 8.42 13.47
C ASN A 53 2.86 7.24 13.00
N LEU A 54 2.81 6.14 13.74
CA LEU A 54 2.14 4.92 13.37
C LEU A 54 0.61 5.11 13.29
N PRO A 55 -0.08 4.37 12.40
CA PRO A 55 -1.54 4.34 12.33
C PRO A 55 -2.21 4.07 13.68
N ARG A 56 -1.65 3.12 14.46
CA ARG A 56 -2.05 2.87 15.86
C ARG A 56 -0.94 3.27 16.81
N LYS A 57 -1.35 3.92 17.91
CA LYS A 57 -0.43 4.45 18.93
C LYS A 57 0.33 3.37 19.71
N ASN A 58 -0.17 2.15 19.80
CA ASN A 58 0.45 1.09 20.58
C ASN A 58 0.24 -0.27 19.92
N LEU A 59 1.27 -0.74 19.23
CA LEU A 59 1.36 -2.13 18.77
C LEU A 59 2.03 -2.90 19.90
N ASN A 60 1.29 -3.80 20.56
CA ASN A 60 1.80 -4.64 21.64
C ASN A 60 2.70 -5.76 21.07
N ILE A 61 3.83 -5.38 20.48
CA ILE A 61 4.79 -6.27 19.80
C ILE A 61 6.21 -5.98 20.27
N SER A 62 7.10 -6.95 20.14
CA SER A 62 8.51 -6.77 20.48
C SER A 62 9.21 -5.82 19.51
N LYS A 63 10.33 -5.24 19.96
CA LYS A 63 11.17 -4.37 19.10
C LYS A 63 11.66 -5.09 17.85
N GLN A 64 12.01 -6.37 17.96
CA GLN A 64 12.48 -7.16 16.82
C GLN A 64 11.37 -7.37 15.79
N GLU A 65 10.17 -7.72 16.24
CA GLU A 65 9.00 -7.87 15.36
C GLU A 65 8.64 -6.55 14.69
N PHE A 66 8.68 -5.44 15.42
CA PHE A 66 8.45 -4.11 14.88
C PHE A 66 9.44 -3.76 13.76
N GLU A 67 10.74 -3.94 13.99
CA GLU A 67 11.76 -3.63 12.99
C GLU A 67 11.69 -4.57 11.77
N SER A 68 11.31 -5.83 11.97
CA SER A 68 11.08 -6.78 10.88
C SER A 68 9.88 -6.36 10.03
N ALA A 69 8.74 -6.12 10.66
CA ALA A 69 7.50 -5.72 10.00
C ALA A 69 7.63 -4.39 9.24
N LYS A 70 8.37 -3.44 9.82
CA LYS A 70 8.63 -2.14 9.19
C LYS A 70 9.41 -2.26 7.88
N LYS A 71 10.38 -3.17 7.81
CA LYS A 71 11.22 -3.41 6.62
C LYS A 71 10.52 -4.25 5.55
N GLU A 72 9.65 -5.16 5.97
CA GLU A 72 8.90 -6.00 5.05
C GLU A 72 7.97 -5.15 4.18
N THR A 73 7.94 -5.44 2.88
CA THR A 73 7.06 -4.76 1.91
C THR A 73 6.02 -5.71 1.35
N VAL A 74 6.32 -7.01 1.29
CA VAL A 74 5.41 -8.03 0.82
C VAL A 74 4.33 -8.24 1.89
N LEU A 75 3.07 -8.00 1.54
CA LEU A 75 2.00 -8.00 2.54
C LEU A 75 1.63 -9.40 3.01
N PHE A 76 1.69 -10.39 2.13
CA PHE A 76 1.40 -11.78 2.42
C PHE A 76 2.22 -12.69 1.52
N HIS A 77 2.40 -13.93 1.96
CA HIS A 77 3.13 -14.97 1.23
C HIS A 77 2.23 -16.16 0.98
N GLU A 78 2.36 -16.75 -0.20
CA GLU A 78 1.71 -18.01 -0.55
C GLU A 78 2.18 -19.14 0.38
N ILE A 79 1.24 -19.99 0.80
CA ILE A 79 1.47 -21.22 1.57
C ILE A 79 0.77 -22.39 0.89
N GLN A 80 1.08 -23.62 1.29
CA GLN A 80 0.35 -24.77 0.79
C GLN A 80 -1.05 -24.84 1.40
N ASP A 81 -2.02 -25.36 0.64
CA ASP A 81 -3.41 -25.51 1.12
C ASP A 81 -3.49 -26.33 2.41
N ASN A 82 -2.64 -27.36 2.56
CA ASN A 82 -2.58 -28.20 3.76
C ASN A 82 -2.10 -27.44 5.01
N ASP A 83 -1.47 -26.28 4.85
CA ASP A 83 -1.01 -25.44 5.96
C ASP A 83 -2.09 -24.44 6.43
N LEU A 84 -3.21 -24.33 5.71
CA LEU A 84 -4.35 -23.49 6.08
C LEU A 84 -5.17 -24.16 7.19
N LYS A 85 -5.04 -23.65 8.42
CA LYS A 85 -5.67 -24.24 9.61
C LYS A 85 -7.03 -23.67 9.95
N ASN A 86 -7.35 -22.48 9.41
CA ASN A 86 -8.53 -21.69 9.78
C ASN A 86 -9.55 -21.56 8.64
N SER A 87 -9.58 -22.51 7.70
CA SER A 87 -10.48 -22.45 6.53
C SER A 87 -11.95 -22.28 6.93
N GLU A 88 -12.44 -23.01 7.94
CA GLU A 88 -13.83 -22.93 8.40
C GLU A 88 -14.30 -21.53 8.82
N ALA A 89 -13.37 -20.69 9.29
CA ALA A 89 -13.64 -19.31 9.72
C ALA A 89 -13.63 -18.30 8.55
N LEU A 90 -13.30 -18.75 7.34
CA LEU A 90 -13.17 -17.94 6.14
C LEU A 90 -14.31 -18.27 5.16
N PRO A 91 -15.35 -17.43 5.03
CA PRO A 91 -16.32 -17.51 3.95
C PRO A 91 -15.74 -17.84 2.58
N LEU A 92 -14.64 -17.21 2.17
CA LEU A 92 -14.01 -17.45 0.87
C LEU A 92 -13.50 -18.89 0.70
N SER A 93 -13.13 -19.57 1.79
CA SER A 93 -12.65 -20.96 1.71
C SER A 93 -13.70 -21.95 1.27
N LYS A 94 -14.99 -21.62 1.45
CA LYS A 94 -16.11 -22.51 1.11
C LYS A 94 -16.18 -22.81 -0.39
N SER A 95 -15.60 -21.95 -1.21
CA SER A 95 -15.51 -22.16 -2.67
C SER A 95 -14.53 -23.29 -3.04
N ASN A 96 -13.64 -23.70 -2.12
CA ASN A 96 -12.47 -24.56 -2.38
C ASN A 96 -11.60 -24.05 -3.55
N LYS A 97 -11.65 -22.75 -3.84
CA LYS A 97 -10.86 -22.07 -4.84
C LYS A 97 -10.02 -21.01 -4.15
N GLY A 98 -8.93 -20.63 -4.79
CA GLY A 98 -8.06 -19.57 -4.32
C GLY A 98 -6.67 -20.04 -3.90
N MET A 99 -5.81 -19.07 -3.69
CA MET A 99 -4.42 -19.23 -3.24
C MET A 99 -4.37 -19.04 -1.72
N ALA A 100 -3.93 -20.06 -0.98
CA ALA A 100 -3.73 -19.96 0.47
C ALA A 100 -2.55 -19.04 0.80
N ILE A 101 -2.71 -18.18 1.81
CA ILE A 101 -1.70 -17.19 2.21
C ILE A 101 -1.45 -17.13 3.71
N HIS A 102 -0.23 -16.76 4.08
CA HIS A 102 0.14 -16.29 5.41
C HIS A 102 0.31 -14.78 5.44
N TYR A 103 -0.21 -14.15 6.48
CA TYR A 103 -0.27 -12.70 6.64
C TYR A 103 0.19 -12.28 8.04
N ASN A 104 1.10 -11.31 8.11
CA ASN A 104 1.47 -10.66 9.36
C ASN A 104 0.86 -9.27 9.43
N GLN A 105 -0.19 -9.12 10.25
CA GLN A 105 -0.92 -7.87 10.48
C GLN A 105 -0.03 -6.69 10.88
N ASN A 106 1.12 -6.96 11.51
CA ASN A 106 2.02 -5.90 11.95
C ASN A 106 2.70 -5.20 10.78
N ILE A 107 2.81 -5.86 9.61
CA ILE A 107 3.43 -5.26 8.42
C ILE A 107 2.65 -4.00 8.05
N ILE A 108 1.33 -4.08 7.82
CA ILE A 108 0.54 -2.91 7.41
C ILE A 108 0.42 -1.88 8.54
N GLU A 109 0.32 -2.33 9.79
CA GLU A 109 0.23 -1.47 10.97
C GLU A 109 1.50 -0.64 11.20
N THR A 110 2.63 -1.02 10.59
CA THR A 110 3.86 -0.22 10.60
C THR A 110 3.99 0.76 9.43
N LYS A 111 3.05 0.75 8.47
CA LYS A 111 3.08 1.60 7.27
C LYS A 111 2.33 2.90 7.47
N ASN A 112 2.91 3.96 6.93
CA ASN A 112 2.36 5.31 6.89
C ASN A 112 2.03 5.70 5.45
N ILE A 113 1.34 6.82 5.30
CA ILE A 113 1.15 7.46 4.00
C ILE A 113 2.53 7.73 3.38
N GLY A 114 2.72 7.29 2.14
CA GLY A 114 3.98 7.36 1.40
C GLY A 114 4.81 6.08 1.41
N ASP A 115 4.55 5.14 2.32
CA ASP A 115 5.29 3.88 2.39
C ASP A 115 4.86 2.91 1.29
N LEU A 116 5.81 2.07 0.86
CA LEU A 116 5.61 1.05 -0.15
C LEU A 116 5.14 -0.27 0.46
N VAL A 117 4.23 -0.91 -0.26
CA VAL A 117 3.77 -2.28 -0.05
C VAL A 117 3.78 -3.03 -1.37
N LYS A 118 3.83 -4.35 -1.31
CA LYS A 118 3.96 -5.22 -2.47
C LYS A 118 3.01 -6.41 -2.38
N PHE A 119 2.38 -6.69 -3.50
CA PHE A 119 1.52 -7.85 -3.70
C PHE A 119 2.25 -8.83 -4.63
N GLN A 120 2.46 -10.06 -4.14
CA GLN A 120 3.11 -11.14 -4.89
C GLN A 120 2.14 -12.33 -4.98
N MET A 121 1.41 -12.39 -6.09
CA MET A 121 0.42 -13.42 -6.41
C MET A 121 0.80 -14.04 -7.75
N LEU A 122 1.80 -14.93 -7.72
CA LEU A 122 2.43 -15.45 -8.93
C LEU A 122 1.46 -16.30 -9.75
N GLU A 123 0.60 -17.09 -9.10
CA GLU A 123 -0.47 -17.86 -9.75
C GLU A 123 -1.41 -16.97 -10.56
N TYR A 124 -1.71 -15.76 -10.06
CA TYR A 124 -2.55 -14.77 -10.72
C TYR A 124 -1.79 -13.79 -11.62
N GLY A 125 -0.48 -13.98 -11.79
CA GLY A 125 0.36 -13.11 -12.61
C GLY A 125 0.50 -11.67 -12.09
N LEU A 126 0.24 -11.43 -10.80
CA LEU A 126 0.41 -10.12 -10.17
C LEU A 126 1.68 -10.08 -9.31
N ASN A 127 2.59 -9.16 -9.62
CA ASN A 127 3.77 -8.89 -8.82
C ASN A 127 4.04 -7.38 -8.87
N ARG A 128 3.36 -6.62 -8.01
CA ARG A 128 3.34 -5.14 -8.08
C ARG A 128 3.54 -4.49 -6.74
N SER A 129 4.27 -3.38 -6.78
CA SER A 129 4.43 -2.46 -5.66
C SER A 129 3.40 -1.34 -5.77
N GLY A 130 2.96 -0.85 -4.63
CA GLY A 130 2.10 0.32 -4.52
C GLY A 130 2.42 1.13 -3.28
N LYS A 131 1.95 2.37 -3.28
CA LYS A 131 2.18 3.34 -2.21
C LYS A 131 0.89 3.55 -1.43
N ILE A 132 0.99 3.59 -0.10
CA ILE A 132 -0.14 4.00 0.74
C ILE A 132 -0.39 5.50 0.52
N VAL A 133 -1.60 5.86 0.13
CA VAL A 133 -1.99 7.27 -0.14
C VAL A 133 -2.95 7.81 0.92
N GLU A 134 -3.67 6.93 1.62
CA GLU A 134 -4.68 7.30 2.60
C GLU A 134 -4.78 6.24 3.70
N ILE A 135 -4.99 6.70 4.93
CA ILE A 135 -5.26 5.85 6.10
C ILE A 135 -6.45 6.45 6.82
N GLU A 136 -7.52 5.68 6.92
CA GLU A 136 -8.78 6.09 7.50
C GLU A 136 -9.09 5.27 8.74
N LYS A 137 -9.50 5.96 9.81
CA LYS A 137 -10.08 5.32 10.98
C LYS A 137 -11.57 5.10 10.73
N VAL A 138 -11.94 3.86 10.42
CA VAL A 138 -13.33 3.46 10.15
C VAL A 138 -14.11 3.33 11.46
N ASP A 139 -13.45 2.76 12.48
CA ASP A 139 -13.97 2.62 13.84
C ASP A 139 -12.79 2.65 14.83
N ASP A 140 -13.06 2.58 16.13
CA ASP A 140 -12.05 2.48 17.19
C ASP A 140 -11.12 1.28 17.03
N ASP A 141 -11.62 0.18 16.46
CA ASP A 141 -10.83 -1.03 16.21
C ASP A 141 -10.44 -1.22 14.73
N ILE A 142 -11.11 -0.55 13.80
CA ILE A 142 -10.97 -0.83 12.37
C ILE A 142 -10.25 0.32 11.68
N LEU A 143 -9.14 -0.02 11.02
CA LEU A 143 -8.42 0.88 10.14
C LEU A 143 -8.53 0.41 8.69
N ARG A 144 -8.58 1.38 7.78
CA ARG A 144 -8.54 1.15 6.34
C ARG A 144 -7.36 1.89 5.74
N TRP A 145 -6.47 1.16 5.07
CA TRP A 145 -5.42 1.72 4.22
C TRP A 145 -5.90 1.66 2.78
N ARG A 146 -5.70 2.76 2.06
CA ARG A 146 -5.86 2.80 0.62
C ARG A 146 -4.52 3.15 -0.01
N GLY A 147 -4.20 2.47 -1.10
CA GLY A 147 -3.00 2.74 -1.86
C GLY A 147 -3.19 2.58 -3.35
N GLU A 148 -2.22 3.09 -4.08
CA GLU A 148 -2.20 3.13 -5.54
C GLU A 148 -0.97 2.38 -6.04
N PHE A 149 -1.12 1.63 -7.14
CA PHE A 149 0.02 0.94 -7.74
C PHE A 149 0.97 1.95 -8.41
N GLU A 150 2.28 1.68 -8.36
CA GLU A 150 3.28 2.56 -8.99
C GLU A 150 3.13 2.62 -10.53
N GLN A 151 2.47 1.62 -11.11
CA GLN A 151 2.19 1.52 -12.53
C GLN A 151 0.69 1.31 -12.76
N GLY A 152 0.12 2.05 -13.70
CA GLY A 152 -1.29 2.00 -14.05
C GLY A 152 -1.99 3.35 -13.86
N ILE A 153 -3.29 3.37 -14.11
CA ILE A 153 -4.15 4.53 -13.87
C ILE A 153 -4.65 4.46 -12.42
N PRO A 154 -4.33 5.42 -11.54
CA PRO A 154 -4.64 5.34 -10.11
C PRO A 154 -6.12 5.12 -9.79
N GLU A 155 -7.02 5.73 -10.56
CA GLU A 155 -8.48 5.62 -10.37
C GLU A 155 -9.01 4.21 -10.66
N ARG A 156 -8.24 3.36 -11.33
CA ARG A 156 -8.61 1.99 -11.71
C ARG A 156 -7.69 0.93 -11.12
N ASN A 157 -6.49 1.32 -10.70
CA ASN A 157 -5.43 0.44 -10.22
C ASN A 157 -5.06 0.85 -8.79
N TYR A 158 -5.84 0.37 -7.84
CA TYR A 158 -5.70 0.69 -6.43
C TYR A 158 -5.96 -0.54 -5.59
N PHE A 159 -5.64 -0.44 -4.31
CA PHE A 159 -5.96 -1.46 -3.34
C PHE A 159 -6.48 -0.84 -2.05
N THR A 160 -7.25 -1.63 -1.31
CA THR A 160 -7.70 -1.30 0.03
C THR A 160 -7.41 -2.45 0.97
N ILE A 161 -6.95 -2.15 2.18
CA ILE A 161 -6.72 -3.11 3.26
C ILE A 161 -7.56 -2.63 4.43
N THR A 162 -8.54 -3.41 4.85
CA THR A 162 -9.39 -3.10 6.00
C THR A 162 -9.12 -4.14 7.09
N GLN A 163 -8.65 -3.71 8.26
CA GLN A 163 -8.22 -4.59 9.33
C GLN A 163 -8.90 -4.24 10.66
N SER A 164 -9.51 -5.24 11.28
CA SER A 164 -9.88 -5.26 12.70
C SER A 164 -8.75 -5.87 13.51
N GLN A 165 -8.32 -5.17 14.56
CA GLN A 165 -7.26 -5.65 15.44
C GLN A 165 -7.80 -6.61 16.50
N LYS A 166 -8.98 -6.32 17.08
CA LYS A 166 -9.64 -7.20 18.06
C LYS A 166 -9.97 -8.56 17.47
N ASP A 167 -10.51 -8.58 16.27
CA ASP A 167 -10.95 -9.82 15.64
C ASP A 167 -9.83 -10.51 14.84
N GLN A 168 -8.63 -9.92 14.75
CA GLN A 168 -7.53 -10.45 13.92
C GLN A 168 -8.00 -10.80 12.50
N TYR A 169 -8.79 -9.90 11.93
CA TYR A 169 -9.50 -10.13 10.68
C TYR A 169 -9.21 -9.02 9.69
N THR A 170 -8.85 -9.40 8.48
CA THR A 170 -8.43 -8.48 7.42
C THR A 170 -9.10 -8.85 6.11
N ILE A 171 -9.64 -7.83 5.43
CA ILE A 171 -10.10 -7.93 4.05
C ILE A 171 -9.20 -7.03 3.19
N ILE A 172 -8.67 -7.60 2.12
CA ILE A 172 -7.89 -6.87 1.13
C ILE A 172 -8.63 -6.94 -0.21
N GLN A 173 -8.83 -5.81 -0.85
CA GLN A 173 -9.35 -5.73 -2.20
C GLN A 173 -8.29 -5.12 -3.10
N ILE A 174 -8.00 -5.81 -4.21
CA ILE A 174 -6.99 -5.42 -5.18
C ILE A 174 -7.70 -5.22 -6.52
N TYR A 175 -7.65 -4.00 -7.04
CA TYR A 175 -8.19 -3.66 -8.35
C TYR A 175 -7.02 -3.38 -9.28
N SER A 176 -6.92 -4.14 -10.38
CA SER A 176 -5.82 -4.00 -11.34
C SER A 176 -6.28 -4.28 -12.76
N ASP A 177 -5.51 -3.80 -13.74
CA ASP A 177 -5.61 -4.17 -15.15
C ASP A 177 -5.44 -5.68 -15.44
N LYS A 178 -4.95 -6.48 -14.48
CA LYS A 178 -4.84 -7.94 -14.58
C LYS A 178 -6.04 -8.70 -14.04
N GLY A 179 -6.90 -8.02 -13.28
CA GLY A 179 -8.02 -8.63 -12.59
C GLY A 179 -8.29 -7.98 -11.24
N ASN A 180 -9.40 -8.37 -10.64
CA ASN A 180 -9.83 -7.93 -9.33
C ASN A 180 -9.79 -9.12 -8.36
N TYR A 181 -9.11 -8.93 -7.24
CA TYR A 181 -8.86 -9.99 -6.28
C TYR A 181 -9.31 -9.57 -4.90
N THR A 182 -9.81 -10.52 -4.13
CA THR A 182 -10.13 -10.33 -2.72
C THR A 182 -9.30 -11.31 -1.90
N ALA A 183 -8.71 -10.81 -0.81
CA ALA A 183 -8.11 -11.64 0.22
C ALA A 183 -8.94 -11.52 1.49
N GLU A 184 -9.30 -12.66 2.06
CA GLU A 184 -9.93 -12.73 3.37
C GLU A 184 -9.01 -13.48 4.32
N ILE A 185 -8.67 -12.86 5.44
CA ILE A 185 -7.63 -13.32 6.36
C ILE A 185 -8.17 -13.31 7.79
N LYS A 186 -7.95 -14.41 8.51
CA LYS A 186 -8.28 -14.59 9.92
C LYS A 186 -7.12 -15.24 10.65
N ASN A 187 -6.72 -14.66 11.78
CA ASN A 187 -5.64 -15.17 12.63
C ASN A 187 -4.32 -15.41 11.85
N GLY A 188 -3.98 -14.50 10.93
CA GLY A 188 -2.75 -14.53 10.15
C GLY A 188 -2.70 -15.55 9.01
N GLN A 189 -3.80 -16.21 8.67
CA GLN A 189 -3.93 -17.04 7.47
C GLN A 189 -5.17 -16.65 6.68
N GLY A 190 -5.13 -16.81 5.37
CA GLY A 190 -6.22 -16.38 4.52
C GLY A 190 -6.23 -17.06 3.16
N ILE A 191 -7.20 -16.68 2.35
CA ILE A 191 -7.33 -17.08 0.96
C ILE A 191 -7.42 -15.83 0.11
N VAL A 192 -6.70 -15.84 -1.01
CA VAL A 192 -6.87 -14.89 -2.10
C VAL A 192 -7.60 -15.56 -3.23
N GLN A 193 -8.60 -14.91 -3.81
CA GLN A 193 -9.28 -15.41 -5.00
C GLN A 193 -9.74 -14.25 -5.89
N VAL A 194 -10.10 -14.57 -7.13
CA VAL A 194 -10.73 -13.62 -8.05
C VAL A 194 -12.14 -13.28 -7.52
N MET A 195 -12.56 -12.02 -7.62
CA MET A 195 -13.83 -11.56 -7.01
C MET A 195 -15.09 -12.24 -7.60
N ASP A 196 -15.02 -12.71 -8.84
CA ASP A 196 -16.12 -13.46 -9.49
C ASP A 196 -16.34 -14.86 -8.88
N GLN A 197 -15.34 -15.41 -8.17
CA GLN A 197 -15.43 -16.71 -7.49
C GLN A 197 -16.00 -16.61 -6.07
N GLY A 198 -16.33 -15.40 -5.58
CA GLY A 198 -16.82 -15.17 -4.22
C GLY A 198 -18.30 -15.46 -4.00
N VAL A 199 -19.05 -15.74 -5.07
CA VAL A 199 -20.49 -15.98 -5.02
C VAL A 199 -20.82 -17.19 -5.90
N GLU A 200 -21.29 -18.26 -5.27
CA GLU A 200 -22.01 -19.34 -5.95
C GLU A 200 -23.44 -19.35 -5.39
N ASP A 201 -24.37 -18.74 -6.13
CA ASP A 201 -25.78 -18.73 -5.80
C ASP A 201 -26.60 -19.55 -6.80
N LYS A 202 -27.72 -20.08 -6.32
CA LYS A 202 -28.77 -20.66 -7.17
C LYS A 202 -29.94 -19.70 -7.14
N GLU A 203 -30.54 -19.45 -8.30
CA GLU A 203 -31.78 -18.67 -8.38
C GLU A 203 -32.83 -19.29 -7.46
N LEU A 204 -33.37 -18.47 -6.56
CA LEU A 204 -34.41 -18.89 -5.64
C LEU A 204 -35.75 -18.88 -6.39
N HIS A 205 -36.30 -20.06 -6.65
CA HIS A 205 -37.66 -20.18 -7.18
C HIS A 205 -38.64 -20.40 -6.03
N VAL A 206 -39.69 -19.57 -5.97
CA VAL A 206 -40.85 -19.81 -5.12
C VAL A 206 -41.72 -20.85 -5.83
N HIS A 207 -41.89 -22.02 -5.22
CA HIS A 207 -42.94 -22.94 -5.61
C HIS A 207 -44.20 -22.51 -4.86
N ASP A 208 -45.17 -21.94 -5.59
CA ASP A 208 -46.51 -21.74 -5.07
C ASP A 208 -47.21 -23.11 -5.04
N ASP A 209 -47.55 -23.56 -3.82
CA ASP A 209 -48.38 -24.76 -3.56
C ASP A 209 -49.86 -24.56 -3.92
#